data_AF-A0A1G1V0X0-F1
#
_entry.id   AF-A0A1G1V0X0-F1
#
_cell.length_a   1.000
_cell.length_b   1.000
_cell.length_c   1.000
_cell.angle_alpha   90.00
_cell.angle_beta   90.00
_cell.angle_gamma   90.00
#
_symmetry.space_group_name_H-M   'P 1'
#
loop_
_entity.id
_entity.type
_entity.pdbx_description
1 polymer ?
#
loop_
_entity_poly.entity_id
_entity_poly.type
_entity_poly.pdbx_seq_one_letter_code
_entity_poly.pdbx_strand_id
1 'polypeptide(L)'
;MAAETRLPSASQWVGFIGIFLLLMGLYGAGRMLHISTRGVPYPERGVFPDTILLPQNSTLVLRESECDSYPQVYYDYSPDGKQTPRPATQEELDAQQQQTLRCVNGFNEDRAKQRQYDKNQSTFLIFVGAGLLLSRRFL
;
A
#
# COMPACT_ATOMS: atom_id res chain seq x y z
N MET A 1 8.25 -51.06 -12.81
CA MET A 1 8.35 -50.54 -11.43
C MET A 1 7.46 -49.31 -11.36
N ALA A 2 6.23 -49.48 -10.89
CA ALA A 2 5.30 -48.36 -10.74
C ALA A 2 5.65 -47.63 -9.43
N ALA A 3 5.98 -46.34 -9.53
CA ALA A 3 6.17 -45.50 -8.36
C ALA A 3 4.80 -45.27 -7.71
N GLU A 4 4.56 -45.89 -6.56
CA GLU A 4 3.42 -45.53 -5.72
C GLU A 4 3.62 -44.10 -5.21
N THR A 5 2.93 -43.15 -5.83
CA THR A 5 2.79 -41.79 -5.30
C THR A 5 1.87 -41.85 -4.08
N ARG A 6 2.45 -42.02 -2.89
CA ARG A 6 1.71 -41.84 -1.63
C ARG A 6 1.26 -40.38 -1.53
N LEU A 7 -0.04 -40.15 -1.66
CA LEU A 7 -0.64 -38.84 -1.42
C LEU A 7 -0.32 -38.40 0.03
N PRO A 8 0.04 -37.13 0.27
CA PRO A 8 0.35 -36.66 1.61
C PRO A 8 -0.88 -36.77 2.52
N SER A 9 -0.68 -37.15 3.78
CA SER A 9 -1.78 -37.22 4.74
C SER A 9 -2.32 -35.82 5.07
N ALA A 10 -3.58 -35.73 5.53
CA ALA A 10 -4.20 -34.46 5.93
C ALA A 10 -3.33 -33.67 6.94
N SER A 11 -2.70 -34.38 7.88
CA SER A 11 -1.76 -33.79 8.85
C SER A 11 -0.51 -33.18 8.20
N GLN A 12 0.02 -33.78 7.13
CA GLN A 12 1.14 -33.23 6.36
C GLN A 12 0.74 -31.98 5.58
N TRP A 13 -0.45 -31.97 4.97
CA TRP A 13 -1.01 -30.80 4.29
C TRP A 13 -1.26 -29.63 5.23
N VAL A 14 -1.89 -29.88 6.39
CA VAL A 14 -2.13 -28.86 7.42
C VAL A 14 -0.81 -28.30 7.94
N GLY A 15 0.20 -29.17 8.15
CA GLY A 15 1.55 -28.73 8.52
C GLY A 15 2.20 -27.84 7.45
N PHE A 16 2.11 -28.22 6.17
CA PHE A 16 2.65 -27.43 5.07
C PHE A 16 1.97 -26.05 4.98
N ILE A 17 0.64 -26.02 5.01
CA ILE A 17 -0.14 -24.77 4.95
C ILE A 17 0.17 -23.89 6.16
N GLY A 18 0.25 -24.47 7.36
CA GLY A 18 0.58 -23.74 8.58
C GLY A 18 1.96 -23.07 8.51
N ILE A 19 2.99 -23.81 8.08
CA ILE A 19 4.35 -23.26 7.87
C ILE A 19 4.33 -22.16 6.81
N PHE A 20 3.64 -22.40 5.68
CA PHE A 20 3.56 -21.45 4.58
C PHE A 20 2.95 -20.11 5.02
N LEU A 21 1.80 -20.15 5.71
CA LEU A 21 1.13 -18.94 6.21
C LEU A 21 1.99 -18.22 7.25
N LEU A 22 2.64 -18.95 8.16
CA LEU A 22 3.52 -18.38 9.17
C LEU A 22 4.73 -17.68 8.55
N LEU A 23 5.37 -18.28 7.54
CA LEU A 23 6.47 -17.66 6.80
C LEU A 23 6.02 -16.42 6.03
N MET A 24 4.85 -16.46 5.37
CA MET A 24 4.28 -15.26 4.72
C MET A 24 4.03 -14.13 5.72
N GLY A 25 3.46 -14.44 6.89
CA GLY A 25 3.20 -13.45 7.93
C GLY A 25 4.49 -12.82 8.47
N LEU A 26 5.52 -13.64 8.75
CA LEU A 26 6.84 -13.18 9.18
C LEU A 26 7.55 -12.33 8.11
N TYR A 27 7.45 -12.72 6.85
CA TYR A 27 7.97 -11.94 5.72
C TYR A 27 7.36 -10.54 5.69
N GLY A 28 6.03 -10.44 5.84
CA GLY A 28 5.34 -9.16 5.89
C GLY A 28 5.83 -8.27 7.03
N ALA A 29 5.90 -8.83 8.24
CA ALA A 29 6.39 -8.12 9.42
C ALA A 29 7.84 -7.64 9.25
N GLY A 30 8.72 -8.49 8.70
CA GLY A 30 10.11 -8.15 8.42
C GLY A 30 10.25 -7.02 7.39
N ARG A 31 9.44 -7.04 6.32
CA ARG A 31 9.47 -5.99 5.30
C ARG A 31 8.92 -4.65 5.82
N MET A 32 7.88 -4.69 6.66
CA MET A 32 7.40 -3.50 7.39
C MET A 32 8.47 -2.88 8.28
N LEU A 33 9.21 -3.70 9.03
CA LEU A 33 10.35 -3.27 9.85
C LEU A 33 11.45 -2.65 8.97
N HIS A 34 11.82 -3.31 7.87
CA HIS A 34 12.83 -2.82 6.93
C HIS A 34 12.49 -1.43 6.39
N ILE A 35 11.25 -1.22 5.94
CA ILE A 35 10.77 0.09 5.46
C ILE A 35 10.90 1.13 6.57
N SER A 36 10.45 0.81 7.78
CA SER A 36 10.53 1.71 8.94
C SER A 36 11.97 2.08 9.29
N THR A 37 12.91 1.15 9.18
CA THR A 37 14.34 1.41 9.49
C THR A 37 15.03 2.27 8.43
N ARG A 38 14.58 2.24 7.18
CA ARG A 38 15.14 3.06 6.10
C ARG A 38 14.65 4.50 6.08
N GLY A 39 13.62 4.83 6.87
CA GLY A 39 13.04 6.17 6.91
C GLY A 39 12.39 6.62 5.60
N VAL A 40 12.11 5.68 4.69
CA VAL A 40 11.41 5.95 3.44
C VAL A 40 9.90 5.93 3.66
N PRO A 41 9.11 6.69 2.87
CA PRO A 41 7.66 6.64 2.95
C PRO A 41 7.17 5.22 2.68
N TYR A 42 6.13 4.82 3.43
CA TYR A 42 5.52 3.51 3.27
C TYR A 42 4.92 3.37 1.86
N PRO A 43 5.00 2.20 1.20
CA PRO A 43 4.43 2.01 -0.12
C PRO A 43 2.89 2.01 -0.08
N GLU A 44 2.27 2.63 -1.08
CA GLU A 44 0.80 2.69 -1.20
C GLU A 44 0.16 1.35 -1.52
N ARG A 45 0.86 0.51 -2.30
CA ARG A 45 0.45 -0.87 -2.62
C ARG A 45 0.81 -1.86 -1.51
N GLY A 46 1.37 -1.39 -0.40
CA GLY A 46 1.69 -2.23 0.75
C GLY A 46 2.79 -3.25 0.51
N VAL A 47 2.90 -4.17 1.46
CA VAL A 47 3.92 -5.23 1.50
C VAL A 47 3.37 -6.55 0.96
N PHE A 48 2.09 -6.80 1.21
CA PHE A 48 1.38 -7.95 0.63
C PHE A 48 0.76 -7.57 -0.72
N PRO A 49 0.74 -8.47 -1.70
CA PRO A 49 0.00 -8.25 -2.93
C PRO A 49 -1.50 -8.11 -2.63
N ASP A 50 -2.14 -7.16 -3.33
CA ASP A 50 -3.57 -6.83 -3.27
C ASP A 50 -4.53 -7.99 -3.57
N THR A 51 -4.00 -9.18 -3.90
CA THR A 51 -4.77 -10.35 -4.35
C THR A 51 -4.72 -11.53 -3.39
N ILE A 52 -3.90 -11.49 -2.32
CA ILE A 52 -3.72 -12.68 -1.47
C ILE A 52 -4.95 -12.98 -0.59
N LEU A 53 -5.68 -11.97 -0.09
CA LEU A 53 -6.81 -12.20 0.84
C LEU A 53 -8.03 -11.27 0.68
N LEU A 54 -7.87 -10.03 0.24
CA LEU A 54 -8.98 -9.10 0.00
C LEU A 54 -8.74 -8.36 -1.31
N PRO A 55 -9.71 -8.33 -2.24
CA PRO A 55 -9.57 -7.55 -3.47
C PRO A 55 -9.53 -6.07 -3.13
N GLN A 56 -8.40 -5.41 -3.33
CA GLN A 56 -8.37 -3.96 -3.45
C GLN A 56 -8.50 -3.58 -4.92
N ASN A 57 -9.46 -2.69 -5.22
CA ASN A 57 -9.61 -2.12 -6.55
C ASN A 57 -8.30 -1.45 -6.94
N SER A 58 -7.73 -1.89 -8.06
CA SER A 58 -6.53 -1.28 -8.65
C SER A 58 -6.86 0.14 -9.09
N THR A 59 -6.65 1.11 -8.22
CA THR A 59 -6.68 2.52 -8.58
C THR A 59 -5.41 2.85 -9.37
N LEU A 60 -5.53 3.80 -10.29
CA LEU A 60 -4.40 4.41 -10.99
C LEU A 60 -3.35 4.81 -9.96
N VAL A 61 -2.13 4.30 -10.11
CA VAL A 61 -1.00 4.75 -9.31
C VAL A 61 -0.58 6.09 -9.85
N LEU A 62 -1.09 7.15 -9.24
CA LEU A 62 -0.50 8.46 -9.38
C LEU A 62 0.83 8.46 -8.62
N ARG A 63 1.80 9.19 -9.15
CA ARG A 63 3.05 9.43 -8.42
C ARG A 63 2.86 10.66 -7.54
N GLU A 64 3.41 10.64 -6.33
CA GLU A 64 3.44 11.83 -5.47
C GLU A 64 4.14 13.02 -6.17
N SER A 65 5.06 12.75 -7.11
CA SER A 65 5.69 13.77 -7.96
C SER A 65 4.72 14.47 -8.92
N GLU A 66 3.51 13.94 -9.10
CA GLU A 66 2.44 14.54 -9.91
C GLU A 66 1.56 15.48 -9.09
N CYS A 67 1.82 15.64 -7.78
CA CYS A 67 1.17 16.64 -6.93
C CYS A 67 1.68 18.07 -7.18
N ASP A 68 2.76 18.23 -7.95
CA ASP A 68 3.21 19.55 -8.39
C ASP A 68 2.17 20.16 -9.33
N SER A 69 1.72 21.37 -9.01
CA SER A 69 0.75 22.07 -9.84
C SER A 69 1.35 22.35 -11.21
N TYR A 70 0.61 22.03 -12.28
CA TYR A 70 1.01 22.40 -13.63
C TYR A 70 1.19 23.93 -13.71
N PRO A 71 2.23 24.43 -14.42
CA PRO A 71 2.47 25.85 -14.55
C PRO A 71 1.23 26.57 -15.10
N GLN A 72 0.61 27.40 -14.27
CA GLN A 72 -0.56 28.22 -14.61
C GLN A 72 -0.11 29.58 -15.13
N VAL A 73 -0.79 30.08 -16.16
CA VAL A 73 -0.62 31.46 -16.65
C VAL A 73 -1.85 32.26 -16.23
N TYR A 74 -1.63 33.38 -15.55
CA TYR A 74 -2.69 34.24 -15.05
C TYR A 74 -2.88 35.44 -15.98
N TYR A 75 -4.13 35.87 -16.14
CA TYR A 75 -4.51 36.98 -17.01
C TYR A 75 -5.33 38.00 -16.23
N ASP A 76 -5.07 39.28 -16.48
CA ASP A 76 -5.99 40.35 -16.07
C ASP A 76 -6.96 40.69 -17.19
N TYR A 77 -8.19 41.00 -16.81
CA TYR A 77 -9.21 41.51 -17.72
C TYR A 77 -9.13 43.03 -17.78
N SER A 78 -8.64 43.55 -18.89
CA SER A 78 -8.74 44.97 -19.19
C SER A 78 -10.18 45.33 -19.61
N PRO A 79 -10.71 46.53 -19.27
CA PRO A 79 -12.04 46.99 -19.70
C PRO A 79 -12.29 46.95 -21.22
N ASP A 80 -11.22 46.91 -22.02
CA ASP A 80 -11.27 46.78 -23.49
C ASP A 80 -11.41 45.33 -24.00
N GLY A 81 -11.59 44.35 -23.09
CA GLY A 81 -11.77 42.93 -23.42
C GLY A 81 -10.49 42.19 -23.80
N LYS A 82 -9.32 42.84 -23.72
CA LYS A 82 -8.01 42.21 -23.95
C LYS A 82 -7.51 41.54 -22.66
N GLN A 83 -7.03 40.30 -22.80
CA GLN A 83 -6.33 39.57 -21.73
C GLN A 83 -4.83 39.82 -21.84
N THR A 84 -4.23 40.30 -20.75
CA THR A 84 -2.77 40.47 -20.65
C THR A 84 -2.20 39.53 -19.61
N PRO A 85 -1.12 38.78 -19.92
CA PRO A 85 -0.50 37.90 -18.95
C PRO A 85 0.06 38.72 -17.80
N ARG A 86 -0.16 38.24 -16.58
CA ARG A 86 0.33 38.86 -15.35
C ARG A 86 1.00 37.84 -14.44
N PRO A 87 1.85 38.27 -13.49
CA PRO A 87 2.31 37.39 -12.42
C PRO A 87 1.14 36.91 -11.55
N ALA A 88 1.33 35.76 -10.92
CA ALA A 88 0.39 35.23 -9.94
C ALA A 88 0.25 36.20 -8.75
N THR A 89 -0.96 36.36 -8.24
CA THR A 89 -1.16 37.05 -6.95
C THR A 89 -0.73 36.15 -5.80
N GLN A 90 -0.51 36.74 -4.61
CA GLN A 90 -0.15 35.96 -3.43
C GLN A 90 -1.23 34.92 -3.09
N GLU A 91 -2.50 35.29 -3.21
CA GLU A 91 -3.65 34.40 -2.94
C GLU A 91 -3.67 33.19 -3.89
N GLU A 92 -3.30 33.38 -5.15
CA GLU A 92 -3.22 32.31 -6.15
C GLU A 92 -2.04 31.35 -5.87
N LEU A 93 -0.90 31.89 -5.45
CA LEU A 93 0.25 31.09 -5.02
C LEU A 93 -0.08 30.28 -3.76
N ASP A 94 -0.75 30.89 -2.79
CA ASP A 94 -1.18 30.23 -1.56
C ASP A 94 -2.21 29.12 -1.88
N ALA A 95 -3.13 29.37 -2.81
CA ALA A 95 -4.09 28.37 -3.27
C ALA A 95 -3.41 27.18 -3.97
N GLN A 96 -2.40 27.42 -4.81
CA GLN A 96 -1.61 26.35 -5.44
C GLN A 96 -0.88 25.51 -4.38
N GLN A 97 -0.23 26.16 -3.41
CA GLN A 97 0.44 25.45 -2.32
C GLN A 97 -0.53 24.61 -1.50
N GLN A 98 -1.72 25.12 -1.20
CA GLN A 98 -2.76 24.37 -0.51
C GLN A 98 -3.24 23.15 -1.31
N GLN A 99 -3.32 23.25 -2.63
CA GLN A 99 -3.70 22.10 -3.47
C GLN A 99 -2.62 21.02 -3.44
N THR A 100 -1.35 21.39 -3.56
CA THR A 100 -0.22 20.46 -3.45
C THR A 100 -0.20 19.79 -2.07
N LEU A 101 -0.40 20.56 -0.99
CA LEU A 101 -0.50 20.00 0.37
C LEU A 101 -1.65 19.01 0.52
N ARG A 102 -2.84 19.32 -0.02
CA ARG A 102 -3.98 18.38 0.00
C ARG A 102 -3.67 17.10 -0.77
N CYS A 103 -3.00 17.22 -1.92
CA CYS A 103 -2.59 16.06 -2.71
C CYS A 103 -1.65 15.15 -1.90
N VAL A 104 -0.55 15.69 -1.38
CA VAL A 104 0.43 14.95 -0.56
C VAL A 104 -0.21 14.35 0.70
N ASN A 105 -1.15 15.06 1.33
CA ASN A 105 -1.89 14.51 2.47
C ASN A 105 -2.74 13.29 2.09
N GLY A 106 -3.36 13.27 0.92
CA GLY A 106 -4.06 12.09 0.40
C GLY A 106 -3.15 10.86 0.31
N PHE A 107 -1.96 11.02 -0.27
CA PHE A 107 -0.93 9.98 -0.31
C PHE A 107 -0.56 9.49 1.10
N ASN A 108 -0.38 10.40 2.06
CA ASN A 108 -0.04 10.04 3.43
C ASN A 108 -1.15 9.26 4.15
N GLU A 109 -2.41 9.62 3.91
CA GLU A 109 -3.56 8.89 4.45
C GLU A 109 -3.61 7.46 3.91
N ASP A 110 -3.40 7.27 2.61
CA ASP A 110 -3.45 5.96 1.98
C ASP A 110 -2.28 5.07 2.43
N ARG A 111 -1.09 5.65 2.59
CA ARG A 111 0.06 4.96 3.22
C ARG A 111 -0.24 4.52 4.66
N ALA A 112 -0.93 5.37 5.43
CA ALA A 112 -1.30 5.04 6.81
C ALA A 112 -2.31 3.89 6.88
N LYS A 113 -3.33 3.91 6.01
CA LYS A 113 -4.29 2.80 5.86
C LYS A 113 -3.57 1.52 5.47
N GLN A 114 -2.69 1.58 4.48
CA GLN A 114 -1.99 0.39 4.00
C GLN A 114 -1.05 -0.21 5.04
N ARG A 115 -0.35 0.63 5.80
CA ARG A 115 0.45 0.17 6.95
C ARG A 115 -0.42 -0.56 7.97
N GLN A 116 -1.64 -0.10 8.21
CA GLN A 116 -2.55 -0.77 9.13
C GLN A 116 -3.06 -2.10 8.56
N TYR A 117 -3.39 -2.16 7.26
CA TYR A 117 -3.79 -3.40 6.60
C TYR A 117 -2.68 -4.45 6.63
N ASP A 118 -1.46 -4.07 6.29
CA ASP A 118 -0.32 -4.98 6.30
C ASP A 118 -0.05 -5.52 7.71
N LYS A 119 -0.14 -4.68 8.75
CA LYS A 119 -0.05 -5.11 10.16
C LYS A 119 -1.13 -6.14 10.51
N ASN A 120 -2.38 -5.88 10.15
CA ASN A 120 -3.49 -6.79 10.43
C ASN A 120 -3.30 -8.12 9.68
N GLN A 121 -2.92 -8.06 8.40
CA GLN A 121 -2.74 -9.24 7.56
C GLN A 121 -1.56 -10.10 8.01
N SER A 122 -0.41 -9.49 8.31
CA SER A 122 0.75 -10.22 8.86
C SER A 122 0.41 -10.90 10.18
N THR A 123 -0.28 -10.19 11.08
CA THR A 123 -0.72 -10.73 12.38
C THR A 123 -1.67 -11.91 12.18
N PHE A 124 -2.68 -11.76 11.32
CA PHE A 124 -3.62 -12.83 10.98
C PHE A 124 -2.90 -14.08 10.45
N LEU A 125 -1.99 -13.91 9.49
CA LEU A 125 -1.24 -15.02 8.89
C LEU A 125 -0.35 -15.75 9.91
N ILE A 126 0.27 -15.01 10.83
CA ILE A 126 1.07 -15.60 11.92
C ILE A 126 0.18 -16.41 12.85
N PHE A 127 -0.95 -15.85 13.31
CA PHE A 127 -1.85 -16.55 14.23
C PHE A 127 -2.51 -17.78 13.60
N VAL A 128 -2.99 -17.67 12.36
CA VAL A 128 -3.58 -18.81 11.64
C VAL A 128 -2.53 -19.86 11.34
N GLY A 129 -1.34 -19.47 10.88
CA GLY A 129 -0.24 -20.39 10.60
C GLY A 129 0.22 -21.15 11.85
N ALA A 130 0.42 -20.45 12.95
CA ALA A 130 0.76 -21.05 14.24
C ALA A 130 -0.38 -21.95 14.77
N GLY A 131 -1.63 -21.50 14.66
CA GLY A 131 -2.81 -22.26 15.05
C GLY A 131 -2.95 -23.58 14.31
N LEU A 132 -2.72 -23.59 12.99
CA LEU A 132 -2.72 -24.80 12.16
C LEU A 132 -1.57 -25.75 12.52
N LEU A 133 -0.39 -25.21 12.84
CA LEU A 133 0.74 -26.02 13.28
C LEU A 133 0.47 -26.70 14.63
N LEU A 134 -0.19 -26.00 15.55
CA LEU A 134 -0.57 -26.54 16.86
C LEU A 134 -1.73 -27.54 16.74
N SER A 135 -2.70 -27.29 15.86
CA SER A 135 -3.86 -28.18 15.66
C SER A 135 -3.49 -29.51 15.00
N ARG A 136 -2.34 -29.57 14.30
CA ARG A 136 -1.79 -30.80 13.73
C ARG A 136 -1.67 -31.95 14.73
N ARG A 137 -1.49 -31.66 16.02
CA ARG A 137 -1.44 -32.68 17.09
C ARG A 137 -2.76 -33.44 17.27
N PHE A 138 -3.88 -32.87 16.84
CA PHE A 138 -5.23 -33.41 17.04
C PHE A 138 -5.85 -33.98 15.74
N LEU A 139 -5.09 -33.99 14.64
CA LEU A 139 -5.42 -34.54 13.31
C LEU A 139 -4.63 -35.82 13.04
#